data_AF-A0A973GVH6-F1
#
_entry.id   AF-A0A973GVH6-F1
#
_cell.length_a   1.000
_cell.length_b   1.000
_cell.length_c   1.000
_cell.angle_alpha   90.00
_cell.angle_beta   90.00
_cell.angle_gamma   90.00
#
_symmetry.space_group_name_H-M   'P 1'
#
loop_
_entity.id
_entity.type
_entity.pdbx_description
1 polymer ?
#
loop_
_entity_poly.entity_id
_entity_poly.type
_entity_poly.pdbx_seq_one_letter_code
_entity_poly.pdbx_strand_id
1 'polypeptide(L)'
;MKYFISPHNDDEALWGLKIIKIEKPTVIIVTHATTQGDNGYERTIESYKAMKKLGVSVMFLGIDEDKLTEELLYDKLSDLKAELVYCPELEGGHDHHDIVSRVCSQLFMVKYYKTYTKIEKTGERDFDRDILDCYKTQIDNPMTKHYFYEDNMGDRSNV
;
A
#
# COMPACT_ATOMS: atom_id res chain seq x y z
N MET A 1 10.57 -7.48 15.08
CA MET A 1 10.25 -6.32 14.24
C MET A 1 8.99 -6.58 13.44
N LYS A 2 8.12 -5.57 13.29
CA LYS A 2 6.90 -5.63 12.47
C LYS A 2 7.14 -4.94 11.12
N TYR A 3 6.56 -5.48 10.05
CA TYR A 3 6.57 -4.84 8.74
C TYR A 3 5.16 -4.65 8.17
N PHE A 4 4.99 -3.62 7.34
CA PHE A 4 3.82 -3.43 6.49
C PHE A 4 4.28 -3.53 5.04
N ILE A 5 3.77 -4.48 4.27
CA ILE A 5 4.17 -4.72 2.88
C ILE A 5 3.09 -4.12 1.98
N SER A 6 3.47 -3.07 1.25
CA SER A 6 2.65 -2.31 0.33
C SER A 6 2.95 -2.76 -1.11
N PRO A 7 1.98 -3.22 -1.91
CA PRO A 7 2.23 -3.61 -3.30
C PRO A 7 2.77 -2.45 -4.15
N HIS A 8 2.13 -1.29 -4.08
CA HIS A 8 2.54 -0.08 -4.80
C HIS A 8 2.70 1.11 -3.87
N ASN A 9 3.35 2.14 -4.39
CA ASN A 9 2.98 3.50 -4.06
C ASN A 9 3.12 3.84 -2.57
N ASP A 10 2.22 4.55 -1.88
CA ASP A 10 0.79 4.93 -1.98
C ASP A 10 -0.29 3.98 -1.39
N ASP A 11 -0.27 2.66 -1.61
CA ASP A 11 -1.25 1.75 -0.96
C ASP A 11 -1.15 1.76 0.59
N GLU A 12 0.02 2.08 1.15
CA GLU A 12 0.27 2.15 2.60
C GLU A 12 -0.49 3.30 3.26
N ALA A 13 -0.69 4.42 2.56
CA ALA A 13 -1.46 5.54 3.07
C ALA A 13 -2.95 5.41 2.73
N LEU A 14 -3.29 4.77 1.61
CA LEU A 14 -4.68 4.56 1.22
C LEU A 14 -5.36 3.50 2.10
N TRP A 15 -4.67 2.41 2.45
CA TRP A 15 -5.26 1.23 3.11
C TRP A 15 -4.57 0.87 4.44
N GLY A 16 -3.28 1.19 4.57
CA GLY A 16 -2.49 0.87 5.76
C GLY A 16 -2.48 1.92 6.88
N LEU A 17 -2.99 3.13 6.64
CA LEU A 17 -2.69 4.30 7.46
C LEU A 17 -2.96 4.11 8.97
N LYS A 18 -4.13 3.57 9.32
CA LYS A 18 -4.52 3.28 10.71
C LYS A 18 -3.56 2.31 11.39
N ILE A 19 -3.16 1.27 10.67
CA ILE A 19 -2.19 0.25 11.12
C ILE A 19 -0.84 0.93 11.34
N ILE A 20 -0.38 1.74 10.39
CA ILE A 20 0.93 2.40 10.46
C ILE A 20 0.98 3.42 11.60
N LYS A 21 -0.10 4.17 11.84
CA LYS A 21 -0.21 5.10 12.98
C LYS A 21 -0.13 4.40 14.33
N ILE A 22 -0.79 3.25 14.49
CA ILE A 22 -0.89 2.52 15.77
C ILE A 22 0.34 1.62 16.01
N GLU A 23 0.70 0.80 15.03
CA GLU A 23 1.65 -0.31 15.18
C GLU A 23 3.11 0.08 14.88
N LYS A 24 3.31 1.25 14.24
CA LYS A 24 4.61 1.79 13.79
C LYS A 24 5.55 0.76 13.14
N PRO A 25 5.06 -0.04 12.16
CA PRO A 25 5.91 -1.01 11.46
C PRO A 25 6.92 -0.29 10.56
N THR A 26 7.97 -1.01 10.13
CA THR A 26 8.74 -0.58 8.95
C THR A 26 7.93 -0.88 7.70
N VAL A 27 7.72 0.10 6.85
CA VAL A 27 6.99 -0.08 5.58
C VAL A 27 7.96 -0.60 4.51
N ILE A 28 7.53 -1.58 3.73
CA ILE A 28 8.24 -2.07 2.54
C ILE A 28 7.30 -1.89 1.36
N ILE A 29 7.69 -1.06 0.39
CA ILE A 29 6.96 -0.91 -0.87
C ILE A 29 7.62 -1.82 -1.91
N VAL A 30 6.81 -2.69 -2.52
CA VAL A 30 7.28 -3.79 -3.36
C VAL A 30 7.63 -3.30 -4.75
N THR A 31 6.66 -2.70 -5.45
CA THR A 31 6.84 -2.29 -6.84
C THR A 31 7.45 -0.91 -6.99
N HIS A 32 8.10 -0.69 -8.14
CA HIS A 32 8.44 0.61 -8.67
C HIS A 32 7.50 0.92 -9.84
N ALA A 33 6.83 2.06 -9.80
CA ALA A 33 5.88 2.45 -10.83
C ALA A 33 6.55 2.65 -12.19
N THR A 34 6.09 1.90 -13.19
CA THR A 34 6.59 1.94 -14.58
C THR A 34 5.47 1.98 -15.61
N THR A 35 4.23 1.62 -15.24
CA THR A 35 3.10 1.46 -16.16
C THR A 35 2.20 2.70 -16.28
N GLN A 36 2.20 3.59 -15.29
CA GLN A 36 1.28 4.74 -15.23
C GLN A 36 1.76 6.01 -15.96
N GLY A 37 2.92 5.94 -16.65
CA GLY A 37 3.44 7.02 -17.48
C GLY A 37 4.20 8.12 -16.73
N ASP A 38 4.24 8.08 -15.39
CA ASP A 38 5.24 8.79 -14.59
C ASP A 38 6.54 7.97 -14.51
N ASN A 39 7.64 8.63 -14.10
CA ASN A 39 8.77 7.87 -13.57
C ASN A 39 8.50 7.64 -12.08
N GLY A 40 8.49 6.38 -11.63
CA GLY A 40 8.13 6.03 -10.25
C GLY A 40 9.04 6.62 -9.16
N TYR A 41 10.07 7.39 -9.53
CA TYR A 41 10.89 8.20 -8.65
C TYR A 41 10.09 9.27 -7.91
N GLU A 42 9.13 9.93 -8.57
CA GLU A 42 8.28 10.93 -7.89
C GLU A 42 7.40 10.23 -6.83
N ARG A 43 6.65 9.18 -7.20
CA ARG A 43 5.87 8.35 -6.26
C ARG A 43 6.72 7.82 -5.09
N THR A 44 7.96 7.39 -5.35
CA THR A 44 8.92 6.97 -4.30
C THR A 44 9.21 8.09 -3.30
N ILE A 45 9.42 9.32 -3.78
CA ILE A 45 9.62 10.50 -2.91
C ILE A 45 8.34 10.84 -2.12
N GLU A 46 7.17 10.66 -2.71
CA GLU A 46 5.87 10.93 -2.08
C GLU A 46 5.61 9.99 -0.91
N SER A 47 5.76 8.67 -1.10
CA SER A 47 5.71 7.69 -0.02
C SER A 47 6.76 7.95 1.06
N TYR A 48 8.00 8.31 0.67
CA TYR A 48 9.02 8.68 1.64
C TYR A 48 8.62 9.89 2.50
N LYS A 49 8.04 10.95 1.89
CA LYS A 49 7.53 12.11 2.63
C LYS A 49 6.40 11.72 3.59
N ALA A 50 5.43 10.92 3.13
CA ALA A 50 4.32 10.44 3.93
C ALA A 50 4.79 9.60 5.14
N MET A 51 5.65 8.61 4.91
CA MET A 51 6.18 7.74 5.97
C MET A 51 7.06 8.51 6.95
N LYS A 52 7.83 9.48 6.46
CA LYS A 52 8.60 10.40 7.32
C LYS A 52 7.69 11.27 8.20
N LYS A 53 6.56 11.79 7.69
CA LYS A 53 5.56 12.50 8.50
C LYS A 53 4.95 11.59 9.59
N LEU A 54 4.68 10.33 9.26
CA LEU A 54 4.20 9.32 10.22
C LEU A 54 5.25 8.87 11.24
N GLY A 55 6.53 9.23 11.05
CA GLY A 55 7.63 8.83 11.93
C GLY A 55 7.98 7.35 11.83
N VAL A 56 7.80 6.73 10.66
CA VAL A 56 8.15 5.32 10.39
C VAL A 56 9.23 5.21 9.31
N SER A 57 10.02 4.14 9.37
CA SER A 57 10.98 3.80 8.32
C SER A 57 10.27 3.22 7.10
N VAL A 58 10.80 3.50 5.92
CA VAL A 58 10.34 2.91 4.65
C VAL A 58 11.51 2.34 3.85
N MET A 59 11.27 1.18 3.23
CA MET A 59 12.18 0.51 2.30
C MET A 59 11.45 0.30 0.96
N PHE A 60 12.20 0.28 -0.13
CA PHE A 60 11.68 0.05 -1.48
C PHE A 60 12.41 -1.15 -2.07
N LEU A 61 11.70 -2.18 -2.55
CA LEU A 61 12.34 -3.36 -3.16
C LEU A 61 12.79 -3.09 -4.61
N GLY A 62 12.16 -2.10 -5.27
CA GLY A 62 12.52 -1.66 -6.61
C GLY A 62 12.24 -2.70 -7.70
N ILE A 63 11.17 -3.48 -7.54
CA ILE A 63 10.72 -4.43 -8.56
C ILE A 63 9.83 -3.65 -9.54
N ASP A 64 10.22 -3.51 -10.81
CA ASP A 64 9.34 -2.86 -11.80
C ASP A 64 7.98 -3.58 -11.88
N GLU A 65 6.88 -2.84 -11.99
CA GLU A 65 5.50 -3.40 -11.99
C GLU A 65 5.34 -4.57 -12.98
N ASP A 66 5.88 -4.46 -14.19
CA ASP A 66 5.80 -5.48 -15.25
C ASP A 66 6.62 -6.75 -14.98
N LYS A 67 7.43 -6.76 -13.91
CA LYS A 67 8.36 -7.84 -13.55
C LYS A 67 8.02 -8.50 -12.21
N LEU A 68 6.95 -8.09 -11.54
CA LEU A 68 6.56 -8.69 -10.26
C LEU A 68 6.06 -10.13 -10.47
N THR A 69 6.80 -11.10 -9.91
CA THR A 69 6.39 -12.51 -9.83
C THR A 69 6.48 -13.01 -8.39
N GLU A 70 5.79 -14.11 -8.08
CA GLU A 70 5.87 -14.75 -6.77
C GLU A 70 7.29 -15.19 -6.42
N GLU A 71 8.02 -15.78 -7.38
CA GLU A 71 9.41 -16.22 -7.23
C GLU A 71 10.34 -15.04 -6.90
N LEU A 72 10.28 -13.96 -7.68
CA LEU A 72 11.13 -12.78 -7.46
C LEU A 72 10.83 -12.10 -6.12
N LEU A 73 9.55 -12.02 -5.73
CA LEU A 73 9.17 -11.45 -4.44
C LEU A 73 9.57 -12.35 -3.27
N TYR A 74 9.44 -13.67 -3.43
CA TYR A 74 9.87 -14.66 -2.45
C TYR A 74 11.37 -14.54 -2.18
N ASP A 75 12.20 -14.54 -3.22
CA ASP A 75 13.65 -14.36 -3.11
C ASP A 75 14.01 -13.07 -2.36
N LYS A 76 13.37 -11.94 -2.72
CA LYS A 76 13.60 -10.63 -2.09
C LYS A 76 13.20 -10.56 -0.60
N LEU A 77 12.26 -11.41 -0.15
CA LEU A 77 11.72 -11.38 1.21
C LEU A 77 12.17 -12.57 2.08
N SER A 78 12.72 -13.64 1.50
CA SER A 78 13.05 -14.89 2.20
C SER A 78 14.00 -14.73 3.40
N ASP A 79 15.00 -13.84 3.29
CA ASP A 79 15.95 -13.51 4.37
C ASP A 79 15.40 -12.52 5.42
N LEU A 80 14.20 -11.97 5.22
CA LEU A 80 13.64 -10.92 6.08
C LEU A 80 13.18 -11.49 7.43
N LYS A 81 13.78 -11.01 8.53
CA LYS A 81 13.41 -11.45 9.89
C LYS A 81 12.24 -10.61 10.43
N ALA A 82 11.03 -11.15 10.36
CA ALA A 82 9.80 -10.53 10.85
C ALA A 82 9.17 -11.32 12.01
N GLU A 83 8.63 -10.60 13.01
CA GLU A 83 7.73 -11.17 14.01
C GLU A 83 6.28 -11.22 13.51
N LEU A 84 5.90 -10.19 12.74
CA LEU A 84 4.56 -10.01 12.21
C LEU A 84 4.64 -9.16 10.95
N VAL A 85 3.91 -9.58 9.92
CA VAL A 85 3.75 -8.86 8.66
C VAL A 85 2.30 -8.44 8.49
N TYR A 86 2.07 -7.19 8.10
CA TYR A 86 0.81 -6.72 7.55
C TYR A 86 0.92 -6.71 6.03
N CYS A 87 0.01 -7.39 5.32
CA CYS A 87 -0.02 -7.45 3.86
C CYS A 87 -1.48 -7.44 3.36
N PRO A 88 -1.77 -7.22 2.07
CA PRO A 88 -3.13 -7.22 1.57
C PRO A 88 -3.80 -8.59 1.72
N GLU A 89 -5.11 -8.61 1.99
CA GLU A 89 -5.95 -9.79 1.89
C GLU A 89 -6.01 -10.28 0.43
N LEU A 90 -6.04 -11.59 0.22
CA LEU A 90 -6.26 -12.18 -1.10
C LEU A 90 -7.70 -11.87 -1.53
N GLU A 91 -7.85 -11.01 -2.53
CA GLU A 91 -9.14 -10.40 -2.91
C GLU A 91 -9.55 -10.74 -4.35
N GLY A 92 -8.63 -11.15 -5.23
CA GLY A 92 -8.95 -11.56 -6.61
C GLY A 92 -9.21 -10.38 -7.57
N GLY A 93 -8.92 -9.15 -7.14
CA GLY A 93 -9.20 -7.92 -7.89
C GLY A 93 -7.97 -7.20 -8.45
N HIS A 94 -6.75 -7.57 -8.02
CA HIS A 94 -5.51 -6.96 -8.50
C HIS A 94 -4.32 -7.91 -8.31
N ASP A 95 -3.72 -8.37 -9.40
CA ASP A 95 -2.70 -9.44 -9.38
C ASP A 95 -1.53 -9.16 -8.44
N HIS A 96 -0.98 -7.94 -8.44
CA HIS A 96 0.12 -7.56 -7.52
C HIS A 96 -0.25 -7.68 -6.03
N HIS A 97 -1.49 -7.33 -5.64
CA HIS A 97 -1.94 -7.49 -4.25
C HIS A 97 -2.02 -8.96 -3.89
N ASP A 98 -2.57 -9.76 -4.78
CA ASP A 98 -2.76 -11.19 -4.59
C ASP A 98 -1.41 -11.95 -4.57
N ILE A 99 -0.42 -11.54 -5.38
CA ILE A 99 0.98 -12.02 -5.33
C ILE A 99 1.62 -11.71 -3.97
N VAL A 100 1.53 -10.45 -3.51
CA VAL A 100 2.09 -10.03 -2.22
C VAL A 100 1.42 -10.80 -1.07
N SER A 101 0.10 -11.00 -1.13
CA SER A 101 -0.66 -11.77 -0.14
C SER A 101 -0.17 -13.23 -0.06
N ARG A 102 -0.06 -13.92 -1.21
CA ARG A 102 0.42 -15.30 -1.27
C ARG A 102 1.84 -15.46 -0.73
N VAL A 103 2.79 -14.65 -1.20
CA VAL A 103 4.19 -14.75 -0.77
C VAL A 103 4.35 -14.43 0.72
N CYS A 104 3.69 -13.38 1.23
CA CYS A 104 3.75 -13.05 2.66
C CYS A 104 3.18 -14.19 3.53
N SER A 105 2.10 -14.84 3.08
CA SER A 105 1.47 -15.97 3.80
C SER A 105 2.34 -17.23 3.88
N GLN A 106 3.27 -17.41 2.94
CA GLN A 106 4.22 -18.53 2.92
C GLN A 106 5.44 -18.29 3.83
N LEU A 107 5.87 -17.03 3.97
CA LEU A 107 7.11 -16.66 4.66
C LEU A 107 6.90 -16.25 6.14
N PHE A 108 5.74 -15.69 6.49
CA PHE A 108 5.58 -14.96 7.76
C PHE A 108 4.28 -15.29 8.51
N MET A 109 4.24 -14.96 9.80
CA MET A 109 2.96 -14.73 10.48
C MET A 109 2.35 -13.42 9.96
N VAL A 110 1.15 -13.50 9.41
CA VAL A 110 0.48 -12.40 8.72
C VAL A 110 -0.78 -11.92 9.44
N LYS A 111 -1.01 -10.60 9.43
CA LYS A 111 -2.33 -9.97 9.60
C LYS A 111 -2.72 -9.26 8.30
N TYR A 112 -3.86 -9.63 7.72
CA TYR A 112 -4.31 -9.02 6.47
C TYR A 112 -4.93 -7.63 6.68
N TYR A 113 -4.70 -6.72 5.73
CA TYR A 113 -5.49 -5.50 5.56
C TYR A 113 -6.31 -5.60 4.26
N LYS A 114 -7.49 -4.99 4.25
CA LYS A 114 -8.41 -5.02 3.09
C LYS A 114 -8.11 -3.89 2.11
N THR A 115 -8.48 -4.09 0.86
CA THR A 115 -8.31 -3.10 -0.21
C THR A 115 -9.60 -2.94 -1.03
N TYR A 116 -9.45 -2.76 -2.34
CA TYR A 116 -10.47 -2.24 -3.25
C TYR A 116 -11.80 -3.02 -3.25
N THR A 117 -11.81 -4.33 -2.97
CA THR A 117 -13.00 -5.17 -3.18
C THR A 117 -13.98 -5.22 -2.00
N LYS A 118 -13.58 -4.77 -0.80
CA LYS A 118 -14.37 -4.95 0.45
C LYS A 118 -14.58 -3.69 1.30
N ILE A 119 -14.00 -2.55 0.90
CA ILE A 119 -14.08 -1.31 1.70
C ILE A 119 -15.45 -0.61 1.63
N GLU A 120 -16.29 -0.93 0.63
CA GLU A 120 -17.66 -0.38 0.48
C GLU A 120 -18.60 -0.58 1.69
N LYS A 121 -18.22 -1.35 2.72
CA LYS A 121 -19.12 -1.70 3.84
C LYS A 121 -18.59 -1.52 5.26
N THR A 122 -17.30 -1.22 5.49
CA THR A 122 -16.77 -1.21 6.88
C THR A 122 -16.36 0.16 7.44
N GLY A 123 -16.11 1.17 6.59
CA GLY A 123 -15.68 2.50 7.07
C GLY A 123 -14.37 2.48 7.87
N GLU A 124 -13.54 1.45 7.69
CA GLU A 124 -12.31 1.23 8.45
C GLU A 124 -11.10 2.05 7.96
N ARG A 125 -11.26 2.72 6.82
CA ARG A 125 -10.24 3.57 6.21
C ARG A 125 -10.05 4.83 7.06
N ASP A 126 -8.91 4.93 7.72
CA ASP A 126 -8.49 6.18 8.33
C ASP A 126 -8.09 7.16 7.23
N PHE A 127 -8.52 8.42 7.36
CA PHE A 127 -8.33 9.44 6.33
C PHE A 127 -7.61 10.64 6.94
N ASP A 128 -6.45 10.98 6.40
CA ASP A 128 -5.57 12.02 6.93
C ASP A 128 -5.01 12.84 5.79
N ARG A 129 -5.55 14.06 5.62
CA ARG A 129 -5.16 14.99 4.56
C ARG A 129 -3.67 15.31 4.60
N ASP A 130 -3.09 15.51 5.78
CA ASP A 130 -1.67 15.84 5.89
C ASP A 130 -0.77 14.72 5.35
N ILE A 131 -1.22 13.46 5.38
CA ILE A 131 -0.48 12.33 4.82
C ILE A 131 -0.84 12.11 3.34
N LEU A 132 -2.12 12.18 2.99
CA LEU A 132 -2.60 11.90 1.63
C LEU A 132 -2.19 12.98 0.63
N ASP A 133 -2.09 14.25 1.05
CA ASP A 133 -1.62 15.36 0.21
C ASP A 133 -0.12 15.26 -0.14
N CYS A 134 0.60 14.23 0.33
CA CYS A 134 1.94 13.91 -0.16
C CYS A 134 1.94 13.30 -1.56
N TYR A 135 0.87 12.66 -2.02
CA TYR A 135 0.81 11.83 -3.23
C TYR A 135 0.24 12.58 -4.43
N LYS A 136 0.94 13.62 -4.89
CA LYS A 136 0.45 14.54 -5.92
C LYS A 136 0.30 13.86 -7.27
N THR A 137 1.21 12.97 -7.68
CA THR A 137 1.07 12.32 -9.00
C THR A 137 -0.23 11.52 -9.08
N GLN A 138 -0.66 10.92 -7.96
CA GLN A 138 -1.91 10.17 -7.86
C GLN A 138 -3.16 11.04 -7.67
N ILE A 139 -3.03 12.21 -7.03
CA ILE A 139 -4.10 13.21 -6.88
C ILE A 139 -4.39 13.95 -8.18
N ASP A 140 -3.36 14.22 -8.99
CA ASP A 140 -3.48 14.93 -10.26
C ASP A 140 -3.87 13.98 -11.41
N ASN A 141 -3.55 12.68 -11.30
CA ASN A 141 -3.93 11.65 -12.27
C ASN A 141 -5.45 11.38 -12.25
N PRO A 142 -6.19 11.61 -13.37
CA PRO A 142 -7.64 11.42 -13.43
C PRO A 142 -8.15 10.01 -13.08
N MET A 143 -7.31 8.98 -13.25
CA MET A 143 -7.67 7.58 -13.03
C MET A 143 -7.59 7.13 -11.57
N THR A 144 -6.79 7.81 -10.76
CA THR A 144 -6.45 7.41 -9.38
C THR A 144 -6.91 8.41 -8.33
N LYS A 145 -7.10 9.68 -8.74
CA LYS A 145 -7.47 10.78 -7.84
C LYS A 145 -8.69 10.51 -6.96
N HIS A 146 -9.65 9.72 -7.44
CA HIS A 146 -10.89 9.42 -6.69
C HIS A 146 -10.60 8.67 -5.39
N TYR A 147 -9.52 7.90 -5.30
CA TYR A 147 -9.09 7.28 -4.04
C TYR A 147 -8.62 8.29 -2.99
N PHE A 148 -8.29 9.53 -3.36
CA PHE A 148 -7.75 10.58 -2.48
C PHE A 148 -8.81 11.60 -2.02
N TYR A 149 -10.12 11.32 -2.22
CA TYR A 149 -11.20 12.17 -1.71
C TYR A 149 -12.25 11.35 -0.95
N GLU A 150 -12.72 11.88 0.18
CA GLU A 150 -13.73 11.25 1.05
C GLU A 150 -15.09 11.09 0.36
N ASP A 151 -15.43 11.99 -0.56
CA ASP A 151 -16.75 12.07 -1.22
C ASP A 151 -17.12 10.81 -2.05
N ASN A 152 -16.17 9.91 -2.32
CA ASN A 152 -16.43 8.61 -2.94
C ASN A 152 -16.91 7.54 -1.94
N MET A 153 -17.12 7.88 -0.65
CA MET A 153 -17.74 7.00 0.35
C MET A 153 -19.27 7.09 0.40
N GLY A 154 -19.88 7.61 -0.67
CA GLY A 154 -21.32 7.70 -0.84
C GLY A 154 -21.90 8.97 -0.24
N ASP A 155 -22.64 9.71 -1.07
CA ASP A 155 -23.50 10.81 -0.64
C ASP A 155 -24.46 10.31 0.46
N ARG A 156 -24.31 10.85 1.67
CA ARG A 156 -25.21 10.58 2.81
C ARG A 156 -26.39 11.55 2.87
N SER A 157 -26.79 12.09 1.73
CA SER A 157 -28.05 12.81 1.55
C SER A 157 -28.91 12.15 0.46
N ASN A 158 -30.11 11.71 0.84
CA ASN A 158 -31.18 11.18 -0.03
C ASN A 158 -31.08 9.71 -0.52
N VAL A 159 -31.18 8.74 0.41
CA VAL A 159 -32.17 7.63 0.33
C VAL A 159 -32.71 7.35 1.73
#